data_AF-A0A8T5P0X1-F1
#
_entry.id   AF-A0A8T5P0X1-F1
#
_cell.length_a   1.000
_cell.length_b   1.000
_cell.length_c   1.000
_cell.angle_alpha   90.00
_cell.angle_beta   90.00
_cell.angle_gamma   90.00
#
_symmetry.space_group_name_H-M   'P 1'
#
loop_
_entity.id
_entity.type
_entity.pdbx_description
1 polymer ?
#
loop_
_entity_poly.entity_id
_entity_poly.type
_entity_poly.pdbx_seq_one_letter_code
_entity_poly.pdbx_strand_id
1 'polypeptide(L)'
;MDIKDIETLLNTFKTFKWNTLRKMYGNSHSSIIGFISTEWINSSDGNSILDGAPSSKSKTDNKRKNADILLCKGDKPFIPVEVETNVSKYRDKLESLGMYLDDKKNFDGARFGLMIMLNFCKNKATGELYKHNWNKIKEDIVKNKKHNIVLVSIEKENKKKQLTDSTLDNLRERNNYYPWDIVEVKYWIYYDNKELEGDFIEKK
;
A
#
# COMPACT_ATOMS: atom_id res chain seq x y z
N MET A 1 13.58 -7.95 16.00
CA MET A 1 14.06 -8.03 14.61
C MET A 1 15.34 -7.19 14.52
N ASP A 2 16.26 -7.45 13.60
CA ASP A 2 17.46 -6.59 13.52
C ASP A 2 17.09 -5.28 12.80
N ILE A 3 17.61 -4.14 13.28
CA ILE A 3 17.45 -2.83 12.62
C ILE A 3 17.94 -2.88 11.17
N LYS A 4 18.92 -3.75 10.88
CA LYS A 4 19.40 -4.02 9.53
C LYS A 4 18.32 -4.55 8.59
N ASP A 5 17.37 -5.34 9.08
CA ASP A 5 16.25 -5.84 8.25
C ASP A 5 15.33 -4.68 7.83
N ILE A 6 15.08 -3.74 8.73
CA ILE A 6 14.27 -2.53 8.48
C ILE A 6 14.97 -1.61 7.49
N GLU A 7 16.25 -1.33 7.71
CA GLU A 7 17.05 -0.50 6.83
C GLU A 7 17.12 -1.09 5.42
N THR A 8 17.33 -2.41 5.32
CA THR A 8 17.34 -3.13 4.04
C THR A 8 15.99 -3.04 3.33
N LEU A 9 14.88 -3.25 4.06
CA LEU A 9 13.53 -3.13 3.51
C LEU A 9 13.26 -1.71 3.02
N LEU A 10 13.57 -0.70 3.84
CA LEU A 10 13.39 0.69 3.48
C LEU A 10 14.26 1.06 2.27
N ASN A 11 15.52 0.64 2.24
CA ASN A 11 16.40 0.86 1.09
C ASN A 11 15.82 0.23 -0.18
N THR A 12 15.26 -0.97 -0.07
CA THR A 12 14.55 -1.62 -1.19
C THR A 12 13.38 -0.75 -1.67
N PHE A 13 12.48 -0.34 -0.78
CA PHE A 13 11.35 0.53 -1.18
C PHE A 13 11.80 1.90 -1.69
N LYS A 14 12.90 2.48 -1.18
CA LYS A 14 13.46 3.73 -1.71
C LYS A 14 13.98 3.60 -3.14
N THR A 15 14.38 2.40 -3.58
CA THR A 15 14.79 2.18 -4.97
C THR A 15 13.61 2.07 -5.95
N PHE A 16 12.39 1.89 -5.45
CA PHE A 16 11.22 1.81 -6.31
C PHE A 16 11.03 3.12 -7.07
N LYS A 17 10.62 3.03 -8.33
CA LYS A 17 10.41 4.18 -9.21
C LYS A 17 9.08 4.88 -8.90
N TRP A 18 8.89 5.37 -7.67
CA TRP A 18 7.66 6.00 -7.20
C TRP A 18 7.16 7.12 -8.11
N ASN A 19 8.07 7.91 -8.71
CA ASN A 19 7.71 8.97 -9.66
C ASN A 19 6.95 8.46 -10.91
N THR A 20 6.99 7.16 -11.22
CA THR A 20 6.15 6.54 -12.26
C THR A 20 4.67 6.69 -11.94
N LEU A 21 4.27 6.65 -10.67
CA LEU A 21 2.88 6.80 -10.26
C LEU A 21 2.30 8.16 -10.69
N ARG A 22 3.11 9.22 -10.75
CA ARG A 22 2.71 10.55 -11.27
C ARG A 22 2.41 10.54 -12.77
N LYS A 23 2.92 9.55 -13.51
CA LYS A 23 2.68 9.38 -14.95
C LYS A 23 1.54 8.42 -15.25
N MET A 24 1.08 7.67 -14.25
CA MET A 24 -0.05 6.75 -14.36
C MET A 24 -1.35 7.51 -14.14
N TYR A 25 -2.08 7.82 -15.21
CA TYR A 25 -3.35 8.53 -15.10
C TYR A 25 -4.40 7.62 -14.47
N GLY A 26 -4.87 8.04 -13.31
CA GLY A 26 -6.02 7.48 -12.63
C GLY A 26 -5.75 6.45 -11.53
N ASN A 27 -4.57 5.83 -11.51
CA ASN A 27 -4.06 4.97 -10.43
C ASN A 27 -5.14 4.22 -9.63
N SER A 28 -5.75 3.22 -10.26
CA SER A 28 -6.71 2.33 -9.61
C SER A 28 -6.03 1.42 -8.58
N HIS A 29 -6.83 0.76 -7.74
CA HIS A 29 -6.37 -0.29 -6.82
C HIS A 29 -5.42 -1.28 -7.50
N SER A 30 -5.85 -1.87 -8.62
CA SER A 30 -5.05 -2.85 -9.38
C SER A 30 -3.79 -2.25 -10.00
N SER A 31 -3.80 -0.96 -10.36
CA SER A 31 -2.62 -0.28 -10.90
C SER A 31 -1.51 -0.16 -9.86
N ILE A 32 -1.88 0.10 -8.60
CA ILE A 32 -0.93 0.18 -7.49
C ILE A 32 -0.39 -1.20 -7.15
N ILE A 33 -1.23 -2.24 -7.16
CA ILE A 33 -0.79 -3.63 -7.03
C ILE A 33 0.27 -3.93 -8.10
N GLY A 34 -0.05 -3.68 -9.38
CA GLY A 34 0.88 -3.92 -10.49
C GLY A 34 2.21 -3.16 -10.35
N PHE A 35 2.17 -1.91 -9.88
CA PHE A 35 3.39 -1.15 -9.58
C PHE A 35 4.24 -1.85 -8.51
N ILE A 36 3.66 -2.19 -7.36
CA ILE A 36 4.39 -2.82 -6.26
C ILE A 36 4.94 -4.18 -6.66
N SER A 37 4.13 -5.00 -7.35
CA SER A 37 4.56 -6.29 -7.87
C SER A 37 5.77 -6.15 -8.79
N THR A 38 5.71 -5.21 -9.74
CA THR A 38 6.77 -4.99 -10.72
C THR A 38 8.05 -4.51 -10.06
N GLU A 39 7.97 -3.51 -9.18
CA GLU A 39 9.14 -2.97 -8.49
C GLU A 39 9.76 -3.99 -7.51
N TRP A 40 8.94 -4.81 -6.85
CA TRP A 40 9.43 -5.89 -5.99
C TRP A 40 10.20 -6.94 -6.78
N ILE A 41 9.64 -7.47 -7.87
CA ILE A 41 10.28 -8.48 -8.73
C ILE A 41 11.60 -7.93 -9.29
N ASN A 42 11.60 -6.68 -9.76
CA ASN A 42 12.80 -6.08 -10.34
C ASN A 42 13.89 -5.71 -9.32
N SER A 43 13.58 -5.72 -8.01
CA SER A 43 14.55 -5.33 -6.99
C SER A 43 15.57 -6.43 -6.65
N SER A 44 15.31 -7.69 -7.00
CA SER A 44 16.25 -8.81 -6.82
C SER A 44 15.79 -10.06 -7.57
N ASP A 45 16.73 -10.82 -8.15
CA ASP A 45 16.45 -12.09 -8.86
C ASP A 45 15.73 -13.14 -7.99
N GLY A 46 15.91 -13.08 -6.67
CA GLY A 46 15.25 -13.96 -5.72
C GLY A 46 13.83 -13.53 -5.34
N ASN A 47 13.35 -12.38 -5.81
CA ASN A 47 12.04 -11.87 -5.44
C ASN A 47 10.96 -12.36 -6.39
N SER A 48 9.83 -12.74 -5.81
CA SER A 48 8.63 -13.16 -6.55
C SER A 48 7.37 -12.70 -5.83
N ILE A 49 6.20 -12.98 -6.42
CA ILE A 49 4.91 -12.69 -5.79
C ILE A 49 3.98 -13.90 -5.90
N LEU A 50 2.99 -13.94 -5.01
CA LEU A 50 1.74 -14.67 -5.22
C LEU A 50 0.61 -13.66 -5.44
N ASP A 51 0.12 -13.58 -6.68
CA ASP A 51 -1.07 -12.82 -7.03
C ASP A 51 -2.33 -13.61 -6.63
N GLY A 52 -3.18 -13.01 -5.79
CA GLY A 52 -4.19 -13.76 -5.05
C GLY A 52 -3.57 -14.58 -3.91
N ALA A 53 -2.97 -13.87 -2.94
CA ALA A 53 -2.27 -14.49 -1.81
C ALA A 53 -3.09 -15.63 -1.17
N PRO A 54 -2.48 -16.79 -0.83
CA PRO A 54 -3.15 -17.85 -0.11
C PRO A 54 -3.79 -17.31 1.16
N SER A 55 -5.01 -17.73 1.46
CA SER A 55 -5.75 -17.18 2.59
C SER A 55 -5.07 -17.49 3.92
N SER A 56 -4.92 -16.49 4.79
CA SER A 56 -4.61 -16.73 6.21
C SER A 56 -5.88 -17.08 6.98
N LYS A 57 -5.76 -17.88 8.03
CA LYS A 57 -6.90 -18.34 8.84
C LYS A 57 -6.92 -17.65 10.20
N SER A 58 -8.06 -17.07 10.55
CA SER A 58 -8.27 -16.47 11.87
C SER A 58 -8.22 -17.55 12.95
N LYS A 59 -7.54 -17.25 14.05
CA LYS A 59 -7.46 -18.13 15.22
C LYS A 59 -8.78 -18.19 16.00
N THR A 60 -9.64 -17.17 15.87
CA THR A 60 -10.82 -16.99 16.74
C THR A 60 -12.13 -17.38 16.08
N ASP A 61 -12.32 -17.09 14.78
CA ASP A 61 -13.63 -17.22 14.13
C ASP A 61 -13.63 -18.03 12.82
N ASN A 62 -12.55 -18.79 12.56
CA ASN A 62 -12.35 -19.59 11.34
C ASN A 62 -12.48 -18.81 10.01
N LYS A 63 -12.62 -17.48 10.04
CA LYS A 63 -12.67 -16.66 8.83
C LYS A 63 -11.33 -16.72 8.12
N ARG A 64 -11.40 -16.64 6.80
CA ARG A 64 -10.25 -16.59 5.90
C ARG A 64 -10.16 -15.20 5.30
N LYS A 65 -8.95 -14.67 5.24
CA LYS A 65 -8.66 -13.39 4.59
C LYS A 65 -7.52 -13.58 3.61
N ASN A 66 -7.65 -12.95 2.45
CA ASN A 66 -6.63 -12.95 1.42
C ASN A 66 -6.11 -11.52 1.32
N ALA A 67 -4.80 -11.37 1.47
CA ALA A 67 -4.13 -10.14 1.07
C ALA A 67 -4.25 -9.97 -0.45
N ASP A 68 -4.14 -8.73 -0.93
CA ASP A 68 -4.19 -8.45 -2.36
C ASP A 68 -3.05 -9.17 -3.10
N ILE A 69 -1.83 -9.10 -2.55
CA ILE A 69 -0.66 -9.87 -3.01
C ILE A 69 0.21 -10.30 -1.82
N LEU A 70 1.01 -11.33 -2.02
CA LEU A 70 2.08 -11.71 -1.09
C LEU A 70 3.43 -11.57 -1.79
N LEU A 71 4.30 -10.72 -1.24
CA LEU A 71 5.68 -10.60 -1.68
C LEU A 71 6.49 -11.75 -1.09
N CYS A 72 7.29 -12.40 -1.93
CA CYS A 72 8.15 -13.53 -1.58
C CYS A 72 9.61 -13.15 -1.80
N LYS A 73 10.49 -13.71 -0.94
CA LYS A 73 11.94 -13.55 -1.02
C LYS A 73 12.60 -14.92 -0.96
N GLY A 74 13.24 -15.33 -2.05
CA GLY A 74 13.67 -16.71 -2.26
C GLY A 74 12.46 -17.64 -2.29
N ASP A 75 12.52 -18.69 -1.50
CA ASP A 75 11.47 -19.70 -1.32
C ASP A 75 10.47 -19.37 -0.20
N LYS A 76 10.55 -18.18 0.40
CA LYS A 76 9.75 -17.82 1.58
C LYS A 76 8.74 -16.71 1.34
N PRO A 77 7.55 -16.79 1.98
CA PRO A 77 6.66 -15.64 2.09
C PRO A 77 7.34 -14.54 2.90
N PHE A 78 7.15 -13.27 2.54
CA PHE A 78 7.88 -12.17 3.19
C PHE A 78 6.98 -11.03 3.65
N ILE A 79 6.16 -10.46 2.76
CA ILE A 79 5.31 -9.30 3.08
C ILE A 79 3.92 -9.49 2.46
N PRO A 80 2.87 -9.81 3.25
CA PRO A 80 1.49 -9.63 2.81
C PRO A 80 1.22 -8.13 2.54
N VAL A 81 0.53 -7.84 1.44
CA VAL A 81 0.24 -6.47 1.01
C VAL A 81 -1.26 -6.26 0.87
N GLU A 82 -1.76 -5.17 1.43
CA GLU A 82 -3.13 -4.68 1.24
C GLU A 82 -3.07 -3.29 0.63
N VAL A 83 -3.81 -3.08 -0.46
CA VAL A 83 -4.05 -1.78 -1.07
C VAL A 83 -5.47 -1.37 -0.71
N GLU A 84 -5.69 -0.14 -0.26
CA GLU A 84 -7.05 0.28 0.08
C GLU A 84 -7.29 1.77 -0.16
N THR A 85 -8.45 2.04 -0.75
CA THR A 85 -8.92 3.38 -1.09
C THR A 85 -10.01 3.87 -0.13
N ASN A 86 -10.72 2.95 0.54
CA ASN A 86 -11.79 3.24 1.46
C ASN A 86 -11.32 3.13 2.91
N VAL A 87 -11.28 4.27 3.60
CA VAL A 87 -10.87 4.36 5.01
C VAL A 87 -11.70 3.51 5.95
N SER A 88 -12.98 3.27 5.65
CA SER A 88 -13.81 2.41 6.50
C SER A 88 -13.30 0.97 6.57
N LYS A 89 -12.50 0.54 5.60
CA LYS A 89 -11.93 -0.81 5.52
C LYS A 89 -10.54 -0.92 6.11
N TYR A 90 -9.90 0.18 6.52
CA TYR A 90 -8.49 0.15 6.90
C TYR A 90 -8.20 -0.77 8.08
N ARG A 91 -9.09 -0.78 9.07
CA ARG A 91 -8.96 -1.68 10.24
C ARG A 91 -9.06 -3.15 9.83
N ASP A 92 -10.05 -3.48 8.99
CA ASP A 92 -10.21 -4.84 8.45
C ASP A 92 -8.98 -5.29 7.66
N LYS A 93 -8.33 -4.36 6.93
CA LYS A 93 -7.09 -4.63 6.21
C LYS A 93 -5.90 -4.83 7.14
N LEU A 94 -5.76 -4.03 8.21
CA LEU A 94 -4.75 -4.26 9.24
C LEU A 94 -4.95 -5.61 9.96
N GLU A 95 -6.20 -5.98 10.26
CA GLU A 95 -6.51 -7.29 10.84
C GLU A 95 -6.08 -8.42 9.90
N SER A 96 -6.39 -8.30 8.60
CA SER A 96 -5.93 -9.23 7.56
C SER A 96 -4.41 -9.40 7.58
N LEU A 97 -3.65 -8.30 7.56
CA LEU A 97 -2.19 -8.34 7.67
C LEU A 97 -1.72 -9.01 8.97
N GLY A 98 -2.34 -8.69 10.09
CA GLY A 98 -2.04 -9.31 11.39
C GLY A 98 -2.24 -10.82 11.40
N MET A 99 -3.26 -11.34 10.68
CA MET A 99 -3.51 -12.77 10.57
C MET A 99 -2.37 -13.51 9.85
N TYR A 100 -1.82 -12.95 8.77
CA TYR A 100 -0.63 -13.49 8.11
C TYR A 100 0.58 -13.49 9.04
N LEU A 101 0.77 -12.40 9.79
CA LEU A 101 1.91 -12.27 10.69
C LEU A 101 1.81 -13.21 11.91
N ASP A 102 0.61 -13.59 12.32
CA ASP A 102 0.36 -14.51 13.44
C ASP A 102 0.41 -16.00 13.04
N ASP A 103 0.27 -16.33 11.74
CA ASP A 103 0.28 -17.69 11.21
C ASP A 103 1.69 -18.11 10.79
N LYS A 104 2.55 -18.33 11.79
CA LYS A 104 3.93 -18.78 11.59
C LYS A 104 4.07 -20.21 11.06
N LYS A 105 2.97 -20.97 10.98
CA LYS A 105 3.01 -22.32 10.41
C LYS A 105 3.07 -22.26 8.88
N ASN A 106 2.28 -21.37 8.27
CA ASN A 106 2.18 -21.26 6.82
C ASN A 106 2.94 -20.05 6.26
N PHE A 107 3.17 -19.03 7.08
CA PHE A 107 3.83 -17.77 6.70
C PHE A 107 5.02 -17.48 7.62
N ASP A 108 5.87 -18.49 7.82
CA ASP A 108 7.04 -18.46 8.71
C ASP A 108 8.06 -17.36 8.38
N GLY A 109 8.18 -17.00 7.10
CA GLY A 109 9.02 -15.91 6.62
C GLY A 109 8.39 -14.52 6.71
N ALA A 110 7.08 -14.40 6.98
CA ALA A 110 6.41 -13.10 6.97
C ALA A 110 6.81 -12.25 8.18
N ARG A 111 7.45 -11.10 7.91
CA ARG A 111 8.00 -10.20 8.95
C ARG A 111 7.27 -8.87 9.09
N PHE A 112 6.65 -8.40 8.00
CA PHE A 112 5.95 -7.13 7.94
C PHE A 112 4.62 -7.26 7.20
N GLY A 113 3.62 -6.51 7.63
CA GLY A 113 2.47 -6.21 6.79
C GLY A 113 2.70 -4.88 6.07
N LEU A 114 2.40 -4.81 4.78
CA LEU A 114 2.42 -3.57 4.03
C LEU A 114 0.99 -3.14 3.70
N MET A 115 0.62 -1.95 4.14
CA MET A 115 -0.66 -1.34 3.80
C MET A 115 -0.43 -0.06 2.98
N ILE A 116 -0.95 -0.05 1.75
CA ILE A 116 -0.86 1.08 0.84
C ILE A 116 -2.23 1.75 0.76
N MET A 117 -2.26 3.02 1.12
CA MET A 117 -3.46 3.81 1.27
C MET A 117 -3.52 4.88 0.19
N LEU A 118 -4.66 4.97 -0.48
CA LEU A 118 -4.93 5.99 -1.49
C LEU A 118 -6.17 6.78 -1.13
N ASN A 119 -6.20 8.07 -1.48
CA ASN A 119 -7.41 8.88 -1.34
C ASN A 119 -8.53 8.35 -2.24
N PHE A 120 -9.76 8.32 -1.71
CA PHE A 120 -10.93 8.04 -2.53
C PHE A 120 -11.26 9.27 -3.37
N CYS A 121 -11.03 9.16 -4.68
CA CYS A 121 -11.09 10.27 -5.62
C CYS A 121 -12.51 10.82 -5.83
N LYS A 122 -13.57 10.05 -5.50
CA LYS A 122 -14.95 10.53 -5.46
C LYS A 122 -15.84 9.50 -4.79
N ASN A 123 -16.46 9.83 -3.67
CA ASN A 123 -17.50 8.99 -3.09
C ASN A 123 -18.68 8.89 -4.09
N LYS A 124 -18.98 7.69 -4.59
CA LYS A 124 -20.08 7.50 -5.55
C LYS A 124 -21.45 7.82 -4.95
N ALA A 125 -21.60 7.69 -3.64
CA ALA A 125 -22.86 7.93 -2.93
C ALA A 125 -23.02 9.39 -2.49
N THR A 126 -21.95 10.05 -2.02
CA THR A 126 -22.02 11.41 -1.47
C THR A 126 -21.40 12.49 -2.36
N GLY A 127 -20.63 12.09 -3.38
CA GLY A 127 -19.85 13.01 -4.21
C GLY A 127 -18.61 13.59 -3.52
N GLU A 128 -18.41 13.31 -2.23
CA GLU A 128 -17.33 13.88 -1.42
C GLU A 128 -15.97 13.28 -1.74
N LEU A 129 -14.94 14.11 -1.56
CA LEU A 129 -13.53 13.75 -1.70
C LEU A 129 -13.02 13.29 -0.34
N TYR A 130 -12.46 12.08 -0.26
CA TYR A 130 -11.99 11.55 1.02
C TYR A 130 -10.48 11.41 1.04
N LYS A 131 -9.82 12.20 1.89
CA LYS A 131 -8.40 12.03 2.21
C LYS A 131 -8.24 10.88 3.21
N HIS A 132 -7.27 10.01 3.00
CA HIS A 132 -7.08 8.88 3.90
C HIS A 132 -6.73 9.33 5.33
N ASN A 133 -7.11 8.54 6.34
CA ASN A 133 -6.96 8.93 7.75
C ASN A 133 -5.61 8.50 8.34
N TRP A 134 -4.54 9.12 7.83
CA TRP A 134 -3.13 8.80 8.14
C TRP A 134 -2.81 8.77 9.64
N ASN A 135 -3.26 9.77 10.40
CA ASN A 135 -2.93 9.86 11.82
C ASN A 135 -3.69 8.82 12.65
N LYS A 136 -4.99 8.63 12.38
CA LYS A 136 -5.79 7.65 13.12
C LYS A 136 -5.28 6.22 12.91
N ILE A 137 -4.86 5.87 11.70
CA ILE A 137 -4.38 4.51 11.44
C ILE A 137 -3.03 4.26 12.12
N LYS A 138 -2.14 5.26 12.18
CA LYS A 138 -0.91 5.19 12.99
C LYS A 138 -1.23 4.97 14.46
N GLU A 139 -2.16 5.76 15.02
CA GLU A 139 -2.59 5.61 16.41
C GLU A 139 -3.16 4.21 16.69
N ASP A 140 -3.99 3.68 15.80
CA ASP A 140 -4.58 2.34 15.96
C ASP A 140 -3.48 1.25 15.99
N ILE A 141 -2.44 1.38 15.17
CA ILE A 141 -1.28 0.46 15.17
C ILE A 141 -0.45 0.61 16.45
N VAL A 142 -0.14 1.85 16.85
CA VAL A 142 0.64 2.15 18.08
C VAL A 142 -0.11 1.76 19.34
N LYS A 143 -1.44 1.74 19.35
CA LYS A 143 -2.23 1.25 20.50
C LYS A 143 -2.19 -0.27 20.60
N ASN A 144 -2.16 -0.99 19.47
CA ASN A 144 -2.13 -2.46 19.44
C ASN A 144 -0.72 -3.02 19.72
N LYS A 145 0.34 -2.35 19.25
CA LYS A 145 1.77 -2.69 19.48
C LYS A 145 2.17 -4.13 19.17
N LYS A 146 1.42 -4.81 18.28
CA LYS A 146 1.55 -6.25 18.09
C LYS A 146 2.40 -6.65 16.89
N HIS A 147 2.32 -5.88 15.80
CA HIS A 147 2.84 -6.28 14.50
C HIS A 147 3.71 -5.21 13.89
N ASN A 148 4.72 -5.62 13.12
CA ASN A 148 5.50 -4.68 12.33
C ASN A 148 4.73 -4.33 11.06
N ILE A 149 4.43 -3.06 10.88
CA ILE A 149 3.57 -2.57 9.80
C ILE A 149 4.29 -1.46 9.06
N VAL A 150 4.28 -1.55 7.74
CA VAL A 150 4.64 -0.47 6.84
C VAL A 150 3.36 0.13 6.30
N LEU A 151 3.20 1.44 6.49
CA LEU A 151 2.18 2.23 5.85
C LEU A 151 2.79 3.03 4.71
N VAL A 152 2.14 3.03 3.56
CA VAL A 152 2.44 3.95 2.46
C VAL A 152 1.20 4.77 2.16
N SER A 153 1.33 6.08 2.23
CA SER A 153 0.30 7.03 1.88
C SER A 153 0.57 7.55 0.48
N ILE A 154 -0.39 7.39 -0.43
CA ILE A 154 -0.36 7.99 -1.77
C ILE A 154 -1.44 9.08 -1.79
N GLU A 155 -1.00 10.32 -1.65
CA GLU A 155 -1.91 11.47 -1.68
C GLU A 155 -2.17 11.93 -3.11
N LYS A 156 -3.45 12.08 -3.42
CA LYS A 156 -3.94 12.63 -4.68
C LYS A 156 -4.65 13.95 -4.41
N GLU A 157 -4.42 14.94 -5.27
CA GLU A 157 -5.14 16.21 -5.27
C GLU A 157 -5.86 16.41 -6.59
N ASN A 158 -7.03 17.06 -6.51
CA ASN A 158 -7.74 17.51 -7.70
C ASN A 158 -7.02 18.74 -8.25
N LYS A 159 -6.07 18.51 -9.15
CA LYS A 159 -5.58 19.59 -9.99
C LYS A 159 -6.53 19.60 -11.17
N LYS A 160 -7.55 20.48 -11.10
CA LYS A 160 -8.36 20.87 -12.27
C LYS A 160 -7.39 21.45 -13.31
N LYS A 161 -6.66 20.59 -14.02
CA LYS A 161 -5.81 20.99 -15.13
C LYS A 161 -6.73 21.67 -16.11
N GLN A 162 -6.34 22.85 -16.57
CA GLN A 162 -6.89 23.39 -17.80
C GLN A 162 -6.54 22.37 -18.88
N LEU A 163 -7.51 21.52 -19.18
CA LEU A 163 -7.45 20.64 -20.33
C LEU A 163 -7.35 21.51 -21.57
N THR A 164 -6.49 21.10 -22.48
CA THR A 164 -6.48 21.63 -23.84
C THR A 164 -7.47 20.83 -24.69
N ASP A 165 -7.84 21.32 -25.87
CA ASP A 165 -8.65 20.56 -26.84
C ASP A 165 -7.86 19.44 -27.55
N SER A 166 -6.78 18.95 -26.94
CA SER A 166 -5.97 17.87 -27.51
C SER A 166 -6.69 16.52 -27.40
N THR A 167 -6.41 15.62 -28.35
CA THR A 167 -6.95 14.25 -28.34
C THR A 167 -6.69 13.53 -27.02
N LEU A 168 -5.50 13.72 -26.42
CA LEU A 168 -5.13 13.09 -25.16
C LEU A 168 -5.95 13.63 -23.98
N ASP A 169 -6.18 14.93 -23.95
CA ASP A 169 -6.95 15.58 -22.90
C ASP A 169 -8.44 15.17 -22.95
N ASN A 170 -9.02 15.09 -24.15
CA ASN A 170 -10.37 14.57 -24.35
C ASN A 170 -10.51 13.09 -23.92
N LEU A 171 -9.50 12.26 -24.20
CA LEU A 171 -9.51 10.86 -23.75
C LEU A 171 -9.41 10.75 -22.23
N ARG A 172 -8.62 11.63 -21.61
CA ARG A 172 -8.44 11.65 -20.18
C ARG A 172 -9.73 12.05 -19.46
N GLU A 173 -10.46 13.07 -19.92
CA GLU A 173 -11.75 13.49 -19.33
C GLU A 173 -12.76 12.37 -19.14
N ARG A 174 -12.72 11.37 -20.03
CA ARG A 174 -13.61 10.20 -19.96
C ARG A 174 -13.33 9.28 -18.76
N ASN A 175 -12.22 9.49 -18.05
CA ASN A 175 -11.83 8.70 -16.89
C ASN A 175 -12.16 9.46 -15.59
N ASN A 176 -12.93 8.83 -14.69
CA ASN A 176 -13.30 9.39 -13.39
C ASN A 176 -12.10 9.79 -12.51
N TYR A 177 -10.92 9.21 -12.79
CA TYR A 177 -9.71 9.50 -12.05
C TYR A 177 -8.82 10.57 -12.72
N TYR A 178 -9.26 11.18 -13.83
CA TYR A 178 -8.48 12.16 -14.57
C TYR A 178 -7.99 13.38 -13.79
N PRO A 179 -8.83 14.08 -12.99
CA PRO A 179 -8.38 15.32 -12.37
C PRO A 179 -7.41 15.10 -11.21
N TRP A 180 -7.02 13.85 -10.93
CA TRP A 180 -6.28 13.45 -9.74
C TRP A 180 -4.82 13.20 -10.05
N ASP A 181 -3.98 14.14 -9.63
CA ASP A 181 -2.53 13.97 -9.67
C ASP A 181 -2.03 13.46 -8.32
N ILE A 182 -1.05 12.54 -8.35
CA ILE A 182 -0.31 12.18 -7.13
C ILE A 182 0.63 13.33 -6.79
N VAL A 183 0.38 13.94 -5.64
CA VAL A 183 1.17 15.08 -5.17
C VAL A 183 2.29 14.62 -4.25
N GLU A 184 2.04 13.60 -3.44
CA GLU A 184 2.95 13.18 -2.38
C GLU A 184 2.82 11.67 -2.16
N VAL A 185 3.94 11.02 -1.82
CA VAL A 185 3.96 9.64 -1.37
C VAL A 185 4.80 9.56 -0.10
N LYS A 186 4.15 9.26 1.02
CA LYS A 186 4.78 9.14 2.34
C LYS A 186 4.90 7.69 2.76
N TYR A 187 5.87 7.40 3.62
CA TYR A 187 5.93 6.14 4.33
C TYR A 187 5.97 6.37 5.84
N TRP A 188 5.47 5.39 6.58
CA TRP A 188 5.67 5.26 8.02
C TRP A 188 5.82 3.79 8.36
N ILE A 189 6.81 3.46 9.17
CA ILE A 189 7.15 2.10 9.56
C ILE A 189 7.05 2.03 11.08
N TYR A 190 6.22 1.12 11.56
CA TYR A 190 6.18 0.73 12.96
C TYR A 190 6.85 -0.62 13.13
N TYR A 191 7.86 -0.67 14.01
CA TYR A 191 8.66 -1.87 14.23
C TYR A 191 9.26 -1.87 15.64
N ASP A 192 9.21 -2.99 16.35
CA ASP A 192 9.84 -3.14 17.68
C ASP A 192 9.59 -1.93 18.62
N ASN A 193 8.35 -1.41 18.65
CA ASN A 193 7.92 -0.21 19.40
C ASN A 193 8.61 1.12 19.01
N LYS A 194 9.15 1.19 17.79
CA LYS A 194 9.75 2.37 17.19
C LYS A 194 8.97 2.79 15.96
N GLU A 195 9.14 4.05 15.61
CA GLU A 195 8.52 4.68 14.45
C GLU A 195 9.59 5.30 13.56
N LEU A 196 9.44 5.13 12.26
CA LEU A 196 10.26 5.78 11.25
C LEU A 196 9.35 6.31 10.14
N GLU A 197 9.55 7.56 9.73
CA GLU A 197 8.79 8.16 8.64
C GLU A 197 9.66 8.95 7.68
N GLY A 198 9.08 9.25 6.53
CA GLY A 198 9.67 10.08 5.50
C GLY A 198 8.86 10.01 4.22
N ASP A 199 9.47 10.50 3.15
CA ASP A 199 8.81 10.66 1.86
C ASP A 199 9.52 9.82 0.78
N PHE A 200 8.73 9.13 -0.02
CA PHE A 200 9.19 8.58 -1.31
C PHE A 200 9.05 9.59 -2.43
N ILE A 201 8.04 10.47 -2.32
CA ILE A 201 7.83 11.60 -3.21
C ILE A 201 7.38 12.79 -2.38
N GLU A 202 8.16 13.87 -2.40
CA GLU A 202 7.79 15.14 -1.77
C GLU A 202 6.71 15.89 -2.57
N LYS A 203 5.89 16.65 -1.83
CA LYS A 203 4.86 17.50 -2.41
C LYS A 203 5.47 18.56 -3.34
N LYS A 204 4.91 18.68 -4.54
CA LYS A 204 5.22 19.78 -5.49
C LYS A 204 4.34 20.99 -5.25
#